data_AF-A0A2G4F4C2-F1
#
_entry.id   AF-A0A2G4F4C2-F1
#
_cell.length_a   1.000
_cell.length_b   1.000
_cell.length_c   1.000
_cell.angle_alpha   90.00
_cell.angle_beta   90.00
_cell.angle_gamma   90.00
#
_symmetry.space_group_name_H-M   'P 1'
#
loop_
_entity.id
_entity.type
_entity.pdbx_description
1 polymer ?
#
loop_
_entity_poly.entity_id
_entity_poly.type
_entity_poly.pdbx_seq_one_letter_code
_entity_poly.pdbx_strand_id
1 'polypeptide(L)'
;MRRKEEVSAQADESYCLEKLKSIPDISVEIVFTSGGKSKLSRYRALGVQEVWFWEDGLFTLYNLGAEGYDRINRSELVPELDFELLTRCVLMNSIGDAALEFDRAIGQN
;
A
#
# COMPACT_ATOMS: atom_id res chain seq x y z
N MET A 1 30.59 9.02 19.21
CA MET A 1 29.12 9.10 19.27
C MET A 1 28.57 8.61 17.93
N ARG A 2 28.10 7.37 17.82
CA ARG A 2 27.46 6.88 16.58
C ARG A 2 26.06 7.50 16.52
N ARG A 3 25.77 8.33 15.51
CA ARG A 3 24.38 8.66 15.17
C ARG A 3 23.73 7.32 14.80
N LYS A 4 22.76 6.86 15.59
CA LYS A 4 21.81 5.87 15.09
C LYS A 4 21.14 6.56 13.92
N GLU A 5 21.39 6.09 12.71
CA GLU A 5 20.58 6.52 11.58
C GLU A 5 19.16 6.08 11.89
N GLU A 6 18.31 7.04 12.28
CA GLU A 6 16.88 6.79 12.41
C GLU A 6 16.38 6.51 11.01
N VAL A 7 16.17 5.23 10.71
CA VAL A 7 15.56 4.83 9.46
C VAL A 7 14.12 5.28 9.53
N SER A 8 13.78 6.30 8.75
CA SER A 8 12.42 6.78 8.57
C SER A 8 12.01 6.68 7.11
N ALA A 9 10.74 6.35 6.90
CA ALA A 9 10.05 6.39 5.63
C ALA A 9 8.71 7.07 5.85
N GLN A 10 8.35 7.99 4.97
CA GLN A 10 7.06 8.65 4.96
C GLN A 10 6.31 8.14 3.73
N ALA A 11 5.25 7.39 3.98
CA ALA A 11 4.30 6.96 2.96
C ALA A 11 3.42 8.15 2.54
N ASP A 12 2.84 8.08 1.34
CA ASP A 12 1.79 9.02 0.94
C ASP A 12 0.53 8.79 1.77
N GLU A 13 0.23 7.53 2.09
CA GLU A 13 -0.83 7.15 3.02
C GLU A 13 -0.45 5.89 3.81
N SER A 14 -0.97 5.70 5.02
CA SER A 14 -0.66 4.51 5.82
C SER A 14 -1.82 4.12 6.75
N TYR A 15 -1.98 2.81 6.97
CA TYR A 15 -3.09 2.27 7.75
C TYR A 15 -2.58 1.32 8.84
N CYS A 16 -3.14 1.48 10.04
CA CYS A 16 -3.00 0.51 11.12
C CYS A 16 -4.31 -0.27 11.25
N LEU A 17 -4.26 -1.58 11.08
CA LEU A 17 -5.38 -2.47 11.25
C LEU A 17 -5.57 -2.80 12.74
N GLU A 18 -6.82 -2.92 13.14
CA GLU A 18 -7.32 -3.20 14.51
C GLU A 18 -7.01 -2.12 15.56
N LYS A 19 -5.77 -1.67 15.66
CA LYS A 19 -5.29 -0.71 16.66
C LYS A 19 -4.20 0.19 16.10
N LEU A 20 -4.08 1.40 16.64
CA LEU A 20 -2.99 2.30 16.30
C LEU A 20 -1.64 1.74 16.79
N LYS A 21 -0.63 1.79 15.92
CA LYS A 21 0.73 1.28 16.16
C LYS A 21 1.75 2.30 15.68
N SER A 22 2.98 2.20 16.17
CA SER A 22 4.09 3.07 15.71
C SER A 22 4.58 2.71 14.31
N ILE A 23 4.42 1.45 13.92
CA ILE A 23 4.70 0.94 12.58
C ILE A 23 3.34 0.57 11.97
N PRO A 24 2.95 1.16 10.83
CA PRO A 24 1.69 0.81 10.18
C PRO A 24 1.75 -0.61 9.61
N ASP A 25 0.58 -1.25 9.49
CA ASP A 25 0.49 -2.56 8.85
C ASP A 25 0.60 -2.42 7.32
N ILE A 26 0.03 -1.35 6.76
CA ILE A 26 0.01 -1.04 5.33
C ILE A 26 0.58 0.35 5.08
N SER A 27 1.47 0.48 4.11
CA SER A 27 1.91 1.78 3.56
C SER A 27 1.61 1.87 2.06
N VAL A 28 1.09 3.00 1.61
CA VAL A 28 0.77 3.27 0.20
C VAL A 28 1.67 4.36 -0.34
N GLU A 29 2.18 4.13 -1.54
CA GLU A 29 3.18 4.96 -2.22
C GLU A 29 2.73 5.27 -3.65
N ILE A 30 2.57 6.56 -3.97
CA ILE A 30 2.20 7.04 -5.29
C ILE A 30 3.47 7.38 -6.05
N VAL A 31 3.82 6.56 -7.03
CA VAL A 31 5.08 6.67 -7.76
C VAL A 31 4.86 7.42 -9.06
N PHE A 32 5.32 8.68 -9.10
CA PHE A 32 5.35 9.50 -10.32
C PHE A 32 6.69 9.45 -11.07
N THR A 33 7.75 8.96 -10.43
CA THR A 33 9.11 8.94 -10.99
C THR A 33 9.79 7.59 -10.71
N SER A 34 10.69 7.18 -11.60
CA SER A 34 11.42 5.91 -11.52
C SER A 34 12.37 5.86 -10.32
N GLY A 35 11.84 5.56 -9.13
CA GLY A 35 12.60 5.54 -7.87
C GLY A 35 11.84 4.94 -6.68
N GLY A 36 10.53 4.70 -6.79
CA GLY A 36 9.67 4.26 -5.68
C GLY A 36 10.17 2.99 -4.96
N LYS A 37 10.69 2.00 -5.71
CA LYS A 37 11.16 0.73 -5.14
C LYS A 37 12.37 0.86 -4.20
N SER A 38 13.13 1.96 -4.27
CA SER A 38 14.23 2.20 -3.33
C SER A 38 13.76 2.31 -1.87
N LYS A 39 12.50 2.72 -1.66
CA LYS A 39 11.86 2.84 -0.34
C LYS A 39 11.59 1.49 0.34
N LEU A 40 11.49 0.38 -0.41
CA LEU A 40 11.28 -0.96 0.16
C LEU A 40 12.36 -1.33 1.20
N SER A 41 13.60 -0.91 0.97
CA SER A 41 14.69 -1.14 1.94
C SER A 41 14.45 -0.48 3.30
N ARG A 42 13.86 0.73 3.29
CA ARG A 42 13.53 1.48 4.52
C ARG A 42 12.31 0.88 5.21
N TYR A 43 11.27 0.54 4.44
CA TYR A 43 10.09 -0.12 4.99
C TYR A 43 10.42 -1.49 5.59
N ARG A 44 11.36 -2.23 5.00
CA ARG A 44 11.86 -3.50 5.53
C ARG A 44 12.53 -3.29 6.88
N ALA A 45 13.38 -2.27 6.99
CA ALA A 45 14.05 -1.95 8.25
C ALA A 45 13.08 -1.46 9.33
N LEU A 46 11.97 -0.83 8.93
CA LEU A 46 10.88 -0.43 9.80
C LEU A 46 9.92 -1.59 10.15
N GLY A 47 9.89 -2.65 9.35
CA GLY A 47 9.02 -3.81 9.57
C GLY A 47 7.56 -3.59 9.15
N VAL A 48 7.29 -2.74 8.15
CA VAL A 48 5.93 -2.57 7.62
C VAL A 48 5.52 -3.87 6.90
N GLN A 49 4.36 -4.44 7.25
CA GLN A 49 3.96 -5.75 6.74
C GLN A 49 3.65 -5.71 5.24
N GLU A 50 2.84 -4.77 4.77
CA GLU A 50 2.55 -4.59 3.35
C GLU A 50 2.86 -3.18 2.85
N VAL A 51 3.43 -3.11 1.64
CA VAL A 51 3.65 -1.84 0.93
C VAL A 51 3.02 -1.91 -0.45
N TRP A 52 2.13 -0.98 -0.76
CA TRP A 52 1.41 -0.90 -2.02
C TRP A 52 1.92 0.29 -2.83
N PHE A 53 2.37 0.04 -4.05
CA PHE A 53 2.76 1.08 -4.98
C PHE A 53 1.68 1.28 -6.02
N TRP A 54 1.29 2.53 -6.23
CA TRP A 54 0.52 2.96 -7.39
C TRP A 54 1.47 3.58 -8.42
N GLU A 55 1.65 2.91 -9.55
CA GLU A 55 2.56 3.34 -10.63
C GLU A 55 1.86 3.09 -11.96
N ASP A 56 1.84 4.09 -12.85
CA ASP A 56 1.26 4.00 -14.20
C ASP A 56 -0.17 3.40 -14.26
N GLY A 57 -1.00 3.72 -13.25
CA GLY A 57 -2.38 3.27 -13.19
C GLY A 57 -2.57 1.84 -12.69
N LEU A 58 -1.55 1.22 -12.08
CA LEU A 58 -1.60 -0.13 -11.56
C LEU A 58 -1.10 -0.19 -10.12
N PHE A 59 -1.78 -0.99 -9.29
CA PHE A 59 -1.27 -1.37 -7.99
C PHE A 59 -0.26 -2.52 -8.09
N THR A 60 0.89 -2.36 -7.43
CA THR A 60 1.83 -3.44 -7.15
C THR A 60 2.02 -3.58 -5.65
N LEU A 61 1.72 -4.77 -5.12
CA LEU A 61 1.75 -5.04 -3.70
C LEU A 61 3.01 -5.83 -3.35
N TYR A 62 3.57 -5.54 -2.18
CA TYR A 62 4.68 -6.28 -1.59
C TYR A 62 4.33 -6.67 -0.15
N ASN A 63 4.60 -7.93 0.21
CA ASN A 63 4.46 -8.43 1.57
C ASN A 63 5.84 -8.73 2.18
N LEU A 64 6.04 -8.37 3.44
CA LEU A 64 7.28 -8.61 4.16
C LEU A 64 7.35 -10.08 4.64
N GLY A 65 8.14 -10.87 3.95
CA GLY A 65 8.53 -12.23 4.36
C GLY A 65 9.84 -12.27 5.14
N ALA A 66 10.33 -13.48 5.42
CA ALA A 66 11.55 -13.70 6.19
C ALA A 66 12.80 -13.11 5.52
N GLU A 67 12.90 -13.25 4.19
CA GLU A 67 14.08 -12.82 3.41
C GLU A 67 13.96 -11.38 2.86
N GLY A 68 12.80 -10.74 3.01
CA GLY A 68 12.51 -9.41 2.49
C GLY A 68 11.12 -9.30 1.91
N TYR A 69 10.91 -8.30 1.04
CA TYR A 69 9.64 -8.09 0.37
C TYR A 69 9.49 -8.97 -0.86
N ASP A 70 8.39 -9.71 -0.92
CA ASP A 70 7.95 -10.47 -2.08
C ASP A 70 6.74 -9.80 -2.73
N ARG A 71 6.68 -9.83 -4.06
CA ARG A 71 5.52 -9.31 -4.79
C ARG A 71 4.34 -10.27 -4.63
N ILE A 72 3.20 -9.74 -4.22
CA ILE A 72 1.95 -10.48 -4.07
C ILE A 72 0.89 -9.94 -5.04
N ASN A 73 -0.05 -10.81 -5.43
CA ASN A 73 -1.16 -10.44 -6.33
C ASN A 73 -2.44 -10.03 -5.58
N ARG A 74 -2.50 -10.28 -4.27
CA ARG A 74 -3.61 -9.95 -3.38
C ARG A 74 -3.04 -9.59 -2.02
N SER A 75 -3.65 -8.64 -1.32
CA SER A 75 -3.30 -8.35 0.08
C SER A 75 -3.59 -9.56 0.97
N GLU A 76 -2.64 -9.89 1.84
CA GLU A 76 -2.82 -10.87 2.91
C GLU A 76 -3.55 -10.24 4.10
N LEU A 77 -3.39 -8.93 4.29
CA LEU A 77 -4.01 -8.16 5.38
C LEU A 77 -5.46 -7.75 5.11
N VAL A 78 -5.82 -7.48 3.85
CA VAL A 78 -7.19 -7.17 3.41
C VAL A 78 -7.55 -8.04 2.19
N PRO A 79 -7.77 -9.35 2.40
CA PRO A 79 -7.95 -10.31 1.30
C PRO A 79 -9.24 -10.11 0.50
N GLU A 80 -10.22 -9.42 1.07
CA GLU A 80 -11.50 -9.08 0.45
C GLU A 80 -11.39 -7.85 -0.48
N LEU A 81 -10.28 -7.09 -0.42
CA LEU A 81 -10.11 -5.91 -1.25
C LEU A 81 -9.75 -6.30 -2.68
N ASP A 82 -10.66 -6.03 -3.61
CA ASP A 82 -10.40 -6.16 -5.05
C ASP A 82 -9.60 -4.94 -5.55
N PHE A 83 -8.32 -5.16 -5.83
CA PHE A 83 -7.41 -4.14 -6.36
C PHE A 83 -7.69 -3.76 -7.81
N GLU A 84 -8.33 -4.62 -8.60
CA GLU A 84 -8.77 -4.26 -9.95
C GLU A 84 -9.95 -3.30 -9.87
N LEU A 85 -10.92 -3.56 -8.98
CA LEU A 85 -12.00 -2.63 -8.68
C LEU A 85 -11.44 -1.30 -8.16
N LEU A 86 -10.55 -1.34 -7.16
CA LEU A 86 -9.93 -0.13 -6.61
C LEU A 86 -9.21 0.67 -7.70
N THR A 87 -8.46 0.00 -8.59
CA THR A 87 -7.81 0.63 -9.74
C THR A 87 -8.81 1.36 -10.63
N ARG A 88 -9.93 0.70 -10.99
CA ARG A 88 -10.99 1.33 -11.80
C ARG A 88 -11.56 2.57 -11.12
N CYS A 89 -11.84 2.50 -9.82
CA CYS A 89 -12.36 3.61 -9.03
C CYS A 89 -11.38 4.79 -8.96
N VAL A 90 -10.09 4.55 -8.73
CA VAL A 90 -9.05 5.60 -8.67
C VAL A 90 -8.90 6.33 -10.01
N LEU A 91 -9.12 5.65 -11.13
CA LEU A 91 -9.05 6.25 -12.48
C LEU A 91 -10.31 7.05 -12.87
N MET A 92 -11.36 7.06 -12.05
CA MET A 92 -12.56 7.86 -12.33
C MET A 92 -12.31 9.34 -12.09
N ASN A 93 -12.94 10.20 -12.90
CA ASN A 93 -12.80 11.65 -12.80
C ASN A 93 -13.60 12.28 -11.64
N SER A 94 -14.32 11.47 -10.86
CA SER A 94 -15.20 11.90 -9.77
C SER A 94 -15.07 10.95 -8.59
N ILE A 95 -14.70 11.49 -7.43
CA ILE A 95 -14.65 10.72 -6.17
C ILE A 95 -16.04 10.18 -5.81
N GLY A 96 -17.11 10.93 -6.12
CA GLY A 96 -18.48 10.49 -5.87
C GLY A 96 -18.87 9.28 -6.71
N ASP A 97 -18.49 9.28 -8.00
CA ASP A 97 -18.76 8.14 -8.89
C ASP A 97 -17.88 6.94 -8.51
N ALA A 98 -16.63 7.18 -8.12
CA ALA A 98 -15.71 6.16 -7.63
C ALA A 98 -16.26 5.46 -6.38
N ALA A 99 -16.76 6.22 -5.40
CA ALA A 99 -17.36 5.69 -4.18
C ALA A 99 -18.64 4.89 -4.48
N LEU A 100 -19.52 5.43 -5.34
CA LEU A 100 -20.74 4.76 -5.73
C LEU A 100 -20.48 3.43 -6.47
N GLU A 101 -19.51 3.41 -7.38
CA GLU A 101 -19.12 2.18 -8.07
C GLU A 101 -18.53 1.16 -7.11
N PHE A 102 -17.67 1.61 -6.18
CA PHE A 102 -17.06 0.74 -5.19
C PHE A 102 -18.14 0.09 -4.30
N ASP A 103 -19.06 0.90 -3.76
CA ASP A 103 -20.18 0.43 -2.93
C ASP A 103 -21.09 -0.56 -3.69
N ARG A 104 -21.37 -0.29 -4.97
CA ARG A 104 -22.15 -1.21 -5.82
C ARG A 104 -21.46 -2.54 -6.01
N ALA A 105 -20.16 -2.52 -6.29
CA ALA A 105 -19.40 -3.73 -6.57
C ALA A 105 -19.24 -4.62 -5.34
N ILE A 106 -19.06 -4.03 -4.15
CA ILE A 106 -18.99 -4.81 -2.90
C ILE A 106 -20.37 -5.27 -2.39
N GLY A 107 -21.46 -4.56 -2.74
CA GLY A 107 -22.83 -4.91 -2.37
C GLY A 107 -23.47 -6.01 -3.24
N GLN A 108 -22.82 -6.43 -4.32
CA GLN A 108 -23.28 -7.53 -5.20
C GLN A 108 -22.52 -8.85 -4.97
N ASN A 109 -21.69 -8.92 -3.93
CA ASN A 109 -20.88 -10.09 -3.58
C ASN A 109 -21.44 -10.82 -2.36
#